data_AF-A0A525JU43-F1
#
_entry.id   AF-A0A525JU43-F1
#
_cell.length_a   1.000
_cell.length_b   1.000
_cell.length_c   1.000
_cell.angle_alpha   90.00
_cell.angle_beta   90.00
_cell.angle_gamma   90.00
#
_symmetry.space_group_name_H-M   'P 1'
#
loop_
_entity.id
_entity.type
_entity.pdbx_description
1 polymer ?
#
loop_
_entity_poly.entity_id
_entity_poly.type
_entity_poly.pdbx_seq_one_letter_code
_entity_poly.pdbx_strand_id
1 'polypeptide(L)' 'MALAAVVARTSQNGMEYLVRETGRAEWALSAQAAARFQTFRDATRAAMRLPSAMKAYALPAES' A
#
# COMPACT_ATOMS: atom_id res chain seq x y z
N MET A 1 6.93 11.97 15.60
CA MET A 1 6.63 12.11 14.16
C MET A 1 6.32 10.74 13.61
N ALA A 2 5.06 10.44 13.31
CA ALA A 2 4.70 9.17 12.69
C ALA A 2 4.84 9.33 11.18
N LEU A 3 5.90 8.76 10.61
CA LEU A 3 5.98 8.57 9.16
C LEU A 3 4.89 7.55 8.82
N ALA A 4 3.74 8.05 8.38
CA ALA A 4 2.70 7.20 7.82
C ALA A 4 3.33 6.41 6.66
N ALA A 5 3.11 5.12 6.57
CA ALA A 5 3.54 4.31 5.44
C ALA A 5 2.33 3.90 4.61
N VAL A 6 2.52 3.66 3.33
CA VAL A 6 1.49 3.17 2.41
C VAL A 6 1.97 1.88 1.76
N VAL A 7 1.05 1.09 1.22
CA VAL A 7 1.40 -0.04 0.36
C VAL A 7 1.14 0.36 -1.07
N ALA A 8 2.12 0.16 -1.93
CA ALA A 8 2.02 0.39 -3.35
C ALA A 8 2.30 -0.90 -4.12
N ARG A 9 1.84 -0.93 -5.37
CA ARG A 9 2.20 -1.96 -6.35
C ARG A 9 2.42 -1.33 -7.70
N THR A 10 3.14 -2.02 -8.55
CA THR A 10 3.30 -1.65 -9.95
C THR A 10 2.31 -2.44 -10.80
N SER A 11 1.46 -1.73 -11.52
CA SER A 11 0.47 -2.25 -12.46
C SER A 11 0.74 -1.74 -13.87
N GLN A 12 0.02 -2.25 -14.87
CA GLN A 12 0.12 -1.78 -16.26
C GLN A 12 -0.26 -0.30 -16.39
N ASN A 13 -1.10 0.21 -15.49
CA ASN A 13 -1.55 1.61 -15.46
C ASN A 13 -0.62 2.53 -14.65
N GLY A 14 0.49 2.01 -14.13
CA GLY A 14 1.44 2.75 -13.29
C GLY A 14 1.43 2.28 -11.84
N MET A 15 1.76 3.20 -10.92
CA MET A 15 1.81 2.92 -9.50
C MET A 15 0.40 2.99 -8.90
N GLU A 16 -0.01 1.92 -8.24
CA GLU A 16 -1.28 1.85 -7.53
C GLU A 16 -1.04 1.70 -6.04
N TYR A 17 -1.87 2.34 -5.23
CA TYR A 17 -1.79 2.35 -3.79
C TYR A 17 -2.95 1.58 -3.19
N LEU A 18 -2.66 0.77 -2.18
CA LEU A 18 -3.66 -0.04 -1.48
C LEU A 18 -4.59 0.90 -0.69
N VAL A 19 -5.89 0.84 -0.95
CA VAL A 19 -6.93 1.61 -0.25
C VAL A 19 -7.49 0.83 0.94
N ARG A 20 -7.74 -0.47 0.74
CA ARG A 20 -8.23 -1.37 1.80
C ARG A 20 -7.92 -2.82 1.49
N GLU A 21 -7.80 -3.60 2.56
CA GLU A 21 -7.60 -5.06 2.52
C GLU A 21 -8.64 -5.75 3.42
N THR A 22 -9.94 -5.47 3.22
CA THR A 22 -11.04 -6.18 3.90
C THR A 22 -11.68 -7.18 2.95
N GLY A 23 -11.05 -8.35 2.82
CA GLY A 23 -11.52 -9.48 1.98
C GLY A 23 -11.10 -9.41 0.51
N ARG A 24 -11.09 -8.22 -0.10
CA ARG A 24 -10.44 -7.95 -1.39
C ARG A 24 -9.52 -6.74 -1.25
N ALA A 25 -8.36 -6.82 -1.90
CA ALA A 25 -7.41 -5.72 -1.98
C ALA A 25 -7.92 -4.70 -3.00
N GLU A 26 -8.29 -3.52 -2.53
CA GLU A 26 -8.71 -2.39 -3.36
C GLU A 26 -7.54 -1.45 -3.59
N TRP A 27 -7.40 -0.97 -4.82
CA TRP A 27 -6.24 -0.21 -5.28
C TRP A 27 -6.68 1.07 -5.96
N ALA A 28 -5.97 2.17 -5.71
CA ALA A 28 -6.23 3.47 -6.32
C ALA A 28 -4.94 4.05 -6.91
N LEU A 29 -5.06 4.84 -7.97
CA LEU A 29 -3.92 5.54 -8.58
C LEU A 29 -3.48 6.76 -7.77
N SER A 30 -4.29 7.24 -6.82
CA SER A 30 -3.96 8.37 -5.96
C SER A 30 -3.40 7.91 -4.62
N ALA A 31 -2.22 8.43 -4.26
CA ALA A 31 -1.61 8.24 -2.95
C ALA A 31 -2.46 8.82 -1.80
N GLN A 32 -3.33 9.79 -2.07
CA GLN A 32 -4.21 10.36 -1.03
C GLN A 32 -5.34 9.42 -0.62
N ALA A 33 -5.76 8.53 -1.52
CA ALA A 33 -6.75 7.49 -1.23
C ALA A 33 -6.14 6.25 -0.56
N ALA A 34 -4.80 6.21 -0.43
CA ALA A 34 -4.10 5.06 0.12
C ALA A 34 -4.38 4.86 1.62
N ALA A 35 -4.50 3.61 2.03
CA ALA A 35 -4.45 3.20 3.42
C ALA A 35 -3.12 3.65 4.03
N ARG A 36 -3.22 4.49 5.05
CA ARG A 36 -2.09 4.95 5.84
C ARG A 36 -1.89 4.04 7.04
N PHE A 37 -0.71 3.45 7.11
CA PHE A 37 -0.25 2.64 8.21
C PHE A 37 0.56 3.50 9.18
N GLN A 38 0.39 3.29 10.48
CA GLN A 38 1.12 4.04 11.51
C GLN A 38 2.63 3.75 11.49
N THR A 39 3.01 2.54 11.08
CA THR A 39 4.41 2.12 10.99
C THR A 39 4.71 1.48 9.65
N PHE A 40 5.97 1.62 9.21
CA PHE A 40 6.46 0.92 8.02
C PHE A 40 6.33 -0.60 8.16
N ARG A 41 6.50 -1.14 9.36
CA ARG A 41 6.32 -2.56 9.64
C ARG A 41 4.90 -3.03 9.34
N ASP A 42 3.90 -2.24 9.70
CA ASP A 42 2.50 -2.59 9.43
C ASP A 42 2.18 -2.56 7.94
N ALA A 43 2.70 -1.56 7.21
CA ALA A 43 2.62 -1.52 5.76
C ALA A 43 3.30 -2.74 5.11
N THR A 44 4.50 -3.11 5.56
CA THR A 44 5.19 -4.30 5.03
C THR A 44 4.41 -5.57 5.34
N ARG A 45 3.81 -5.69 6.52
CA ARG A 45 2.93 -6.83 6.84
C ARG A 45 1.72 -6.90 5.91
N ALA A 46 1.06 -5.78 5.66
CA ALA A 46 -0.04 -5.73 4.69
C ALA A 46 0.42 -6.13 3.28
N ALA A 47 1.57 -5.60 2.83
CA ALA A 47 2.17 -5.98 1.54
C ALA A 47 2.45 -7.49 1.44
N MET A 48 2.94 -8.12 2.50
CA MET A 48 3.24 -9.57 2.54
C MET A 48 1.98 -10.46 2.63
N ARG A 49 0.84 -9.94 3.08
CA ARG A 49 -0.43 -10.69 3.11
C ARG A 49 -1.06 -10.79 1.73
N LEU A 50 -0.70 -9.88 0.83
CA LEU A 50 -1.18 -9.88 -0.54
C LEU A 50 -0.50 -10.99 -1.35
N PRO A 51 -1.17 -11.52 -2.39
CA PRO A 51 -0.57 -12.50 -3.28
C PRO A 51 0.72 -11.95 -3.92
N SER A 52 1.79 -12.75 -3.93
CA SER A 52 3.09 -12.35 -4.50
C SER A 52 3.01 -11.91 -5.97
N ALA A 53 2.00 -12.37 -6.71
CA ALA A 53 1.73 -11.95 -8.09
C ALA A 53 1.44 -10.44 -8.21
N MET A 54 0.92 -9.81 -7.16
CA MET A 54 0.65 -8.37 -7.15
C MET A 54 1.90 -7.52 -6.97
N LYS A 55 3.05 -8.11 -6.59
CA LYS A 55 4.33 -7.41 -6.36
C LYS A 55 4.14 -6.14 -5.52
N ALA A 56 3.36 -6.24 -4.45
CA ALA A 56 3.11 -5.13 -3.54
C ALA A 56 4.32 -4.89 -2.62
N TYR A 57 4.58 -3.63 -2.29
CA TYR A 57 5.68 -3.20 -1.43
C TYR A 57 5.25 -2.01 -0.57
N ALA A 58 5.90 -1.86 0.59
CA ALA A 58 5.68 -0.72 1.45
C ALA A 58 6.49 0.49 0.97
N LEU A 59 5.86 1.67 0.98
CA LEU A 59 6.49 2.96 0.73
C LEU A 59 6.28 3.89 1.92
N PRO A 60 7.23 4.76 2.25
CA PRO A 60 6.98 5.89 3.12
C PRO A 60 5.89 6.77 2.50
N ALA A 61 4.86 7.16 3.25
CA ALA A 61 3.95 8.20 2.79
C ALA A 61 4.71 9.52 2.86
N GLU A 62 4.92 10.14 1.71
CA GLU A 62 5.47 11.49 1.67
C GLU A 62 4.47 12.45 2.34
N SER A 63 5.02 13.40 3.11
CA SER A 63 4.30 14.39 3.92
C SER A 63 3.49 15.34 3.06
#